data_AF-A0A383BY52-F1
#
_entry.id   AF-A0A383BY52-F1
#
_cell.length_a   1.000
_cell.length_b   1.000
_cell.length_c   1.000
_cell.angle_alpha   90.00
_cell.angle_beta   90.00
_cell.angle_gamma   90.00
#
_symmetry.space_group_name_H-M   'P 1'
#
loop_
_entity.id
_entity.type
_entity.pdbx_description
1 polymer ?
#
loop_
_entity_poly.entity_id
_entity_poly.type
_entity_poly.pdbx_seq_one_letter_code
_entity_poly.pdbx_strand_id
1 'polypeptide(L)'
;MLQKVKFQPGFNKQVTATGGEGQWIGGDYVRFRYGTPEKVGGWAQLGDSTLTGRNTALHHFVNASGIKYAAIGTNRFLYVYSGGAFYDITPLKSTSTLTSAFTTTNGDATVTITFASDHN
;
A
#
# COMPACT_ATOMS: atom_id res chain seq x y z
N MET A 1 -40.00 1.35 35.11
CA MET A 1 -38.73 0.92 35.75
C MET A 1 -37.75 0.58 34.63
N LEU A 2 -36.52 1.10 34.66
CA LEU A 2 -35.47 0.80 33.68
C LEU A 2 -34.48 -0.20 34.31
N GLN A 3 -34.14 -1.27 33.58
CA GLN A 3 -33.18 -2.28 34.02
C GLN A 3 -31.87 -2.13 33.23
N LYS A 4 -30.74 -2.14 33.94
CA LYS A 4 -29.41 -2.08 33.31
C LYS A 4 -29.06 -3.44 32.72
N VAL A 5 -28.92 -3.51 31.40
CA VAL A 5 -28.39 -4.68 30.68
C VAL A 5 -26.89 -4.50 30.51
N LYS A 6 -26.11 -5.55 30.85
CA LYS A 6 -24.65 -5.57 30.64
C LYS A 6 -24.34 -6.45 29.45
N PHE A 7 -23.63 -5.91 28.46
CA PHE A 7 -23.12 -6.67 27.33
C PHE A 7 -21.64 -6.93 27.53
N GLN A 8 -21.20 -8.18 27.36
CA GLN A 8 -19.79 -8.53 27.38
C GLN A 8 -19.11 -8.02 26.09
N PRO A 9 -17.87 -7.49 26.15
CA PRO A 9 -17.15 -7.09 24.95
C PRO A 9 -16.68 -8.30 24.13
N GLY A 10 -16.58 -8.12 22.81
CA GLY A 10 -16.09 -9.13 21.87
C GLY A 10 -17.21 -9.94 21.20
N PHE A 11 -16.84 -10.63 20.11
CA PHE A 11 -17.77 -11.48 19.36
C PHE A 11 -17.67 -12.94 19.83
N ASN A 12 -18.77 -13.49 20.32
CA ASN A 12 -18.90 -14.91 20.60
C ASN A 12 -19.47 -15.63 19.38
N LYS A 13 -18.62 -16.41 18.70
CA LYS A 13 -18.98 -17.21 17.52
C LYS A 13 -19.34 -18.66 17.86
N GLN A 14 -19.30 -19.05 19.13
CA GLN A 14 -19.57 -20.43 19.57
C GLN A 14 -21.03 -20.66 19.92
N VAL A 15 -21.77 -19.61 20.29
CA VAL A 15 -23.18 -19.68 20.68
C VAL A 15 -24.08 -19.21 19.55
N THR A 16 -25.31 -19.70 19.55
CA THR A 16 -26.36 -19.22 18.64
C THR A 16 -26.85 -17.83 19.07
N ALA A 17 -27.48 -17.09 18.17
CA ALA A 17 -28.04 -15.77 18.47
C ALA A 17 -28.98 -15.78 19.69
N THR A 18 -29.76 -16.84 19.85
CA THR A 18 -30.71 -17.00 20.94
C THR A 18 -30.06 -17.41 22.25
N GLY A 19 -28.93 -18.15 22.21
CA GLY A 19 -28.20 -18.56 23.41
C GLY A 19 -27.16 -17.54 23.90
N GLY A 20 -26.79 -16.58 23.07
CA GLY A 20 -25.82 -15.52 23.36
C GLY A 20 -26.40 -14.28 24.04
N GLU A 21 -27.29 -14.45 25.02
CA GLU A 21 -27.86 -13.31 25.75
C GLU A 21 -26.76 -12.47 26.42
N GLY A 22 -26.81 -11.15 26.24
CA GLY A 22 -25.79 -10.24 26.77
C GLY A 22 -24.42 -10.32 26.07
N GLN A 23 -24.36 -10.89 24.86
CA GLN A 23 -23.13 -11.02 24.07
C GLN A 23 -23.33 -10.53 22.63
N TRP A 24 -22.23 -10.22 21.95
CA TRP A 24 -22.26 -9.90 20.52
C TRP A 24 -21.95 -11.16 19.71
N ILE A 25 -22.74 -11.45 18.68
CA ILE A 25 -22.52 -12.61 17.80
C ILE A 25 -21.86 -12.23 16.45
N GLY A 26 -21.75 -10.94 16.17
CA GLY A 26 -21.12 -10.41 14.96
C GLY A 26 -21.15 -8.89 14.89
N GLY A 27 -20.45 -8.35 13.89
CA GLY A 27 -20.38 -6.93 13.60
C GLY A 27 -19.37 -6.67 12.49
N ASP A 28 -19.62 -5.62 11.72
CA ASP A 28 -18.78 -5.22 10.58
C ASP A 28 -18.09 -3.90 10.88
N TYR A 29 -16.77 -3.84 10.65
CA TYR A 29 -15.97 -2.64 10.89
C TYR A 29 -16.10 -2.11 12.33
N VAL A 30 -16.16 -3.01 13.32
CA VAL A 30 -16.23 -2.68 14.75
C VAL A 30 -15.05 -3.28 15.49
N ARG A 31 -14.52 -2.54 16.46
CA ARG A 31 -13.58 -3.05 17.46
C ARG A 31 -14.09 -2.74 18.86
N PHE A 32 -13.64 -3.49 19.84
CA PHE A 32 -13.98 -3.25 21.24
C PHE A 32 -12.87 -2.48 21.93
N ARG A 33 -13.21 -1.34 22.54
CA ARG A 33 -12.30 -0.54 23.37
C ARG A 33 -13.06 -0.04 24.60
N TYR A 34 -12.40 -0.08 25.76
CA TYR A 34 -13.00 0.26 27.06
C TYR A 34 -14.32 -0.50 27.36
N GLY A 35 -14.43 -1.74 26.88
CA GLY A 35 -15.60 -2.59 27.12
C GLY A 35 -16.81 -2.31 26.22
N THR A 36 -16.73 -1.34 25.30
CA THR A 36 -17.81 -1.00 24.38
C THR A 36 -17.38 -1.15 22.91
N PRO A 37 -18.30 -1.48 22.00
CA PRO A 37 -18.01 -1.42 20.57
C PRO A 37 -17.80 0.03 20.12
N GLU A 38 -16.77 0.27 19.32
CA GLU A 38 -16.56 1.51 18.58
C GLU A 38 -16.34 1.21 17.10
N LYS A 39 -16.74 2.14 16.24
CA LYS A 39 -16.51 2.04 14.79
C LYS A 39 -15.01 2.01 14.52
N VAL A 40 -14.55 1.03 13.75
CA VAL A 40 -13.23 1.04 13.13
C VAL A 40 -13.28 2.04 11.99
N GLY A 41 -12.42 3.05 12.05
CA GLY A 41 -12.24 3.98 10.93
C GLY A 41 -11.90 3.20 9.66
N GLY A 42 -12.51 3.57 8.54
CA GLY A 42 -12.17 2.99 7.24
C GLY A 42 -10.74 3.34 6.83
N TRP A 43 -10.30 2.75 5.72
CA TRP A 43 -9.05 3.14 5.08
C TRP A 43 -9.34 4.28 4.11
N ALA A 44 -8.55 5.35 4.18
CA ALA A 44 -8.49 6.35 3.13
C ALA A 44 -7.37 5.97 2.16
N GLN A 45 -7.58 6.20 0.88
CA GLN A 45 -6.51 6.06 -0.10
C GLN A 45 -5.36 6.99 0.27
N LEU A 46 -4.15 6.45 0.27
CA LEU A 46 -2.94 7.20 0.58
C LEU A 46 -2.41 7.84 -0.71
N GLY A 47 -2.77 9.11 -0.93
CA GLY A 47 -2.39 9.89 -2.11
C GLY A 47 -3.20 9.57 -3.37
N ASP A 48 -3.08 10.43 -4.38
CA ASP A 48 -3.93 10.39 -5.58
C ASP A 48 -3.30 9.66 -6.77
N SER A 49 -2.04 9.23 -6.65
CA SER A 49 -1.28 8.63 -7.75
C SER A 49 -1.53 7.13 -7.88
N THR A 50 -1.82 6.69 -9.09
CA THR A 50 -1.67 5.27 -9.45
C THR A 50 -0.19 4.92 -9.53
N LEU A 51 0.20 3.81 -8.90
CA LEU A 51 1.57 3.29 -8.99
C LEU A 51 1.68 2.33 -10.17
N THR A 52 2.81 2.34 -10.86
CA THR A 52 3.03 1.43 -11.98
C THR A 52 3.39 0.04 -11.47
N GLY A 53 2.62 -0.96 -11.91
CA GLY A 53 2.82 -2.35 -11.52
C GLY A 53 1.93 -2.77 -10.35
N ARG A 54 1.71 -4.08 -10.25
CA ARG A 54 1.00 -4.71 -9.15
C ARG A 54 1.90 -4.75 -7.92
N ASN A 55 1.41 -4.23 -6.81
CA ASN A 55 2.06 -4.35 -5.52
C ASN A 55 2.20 -5.83 -5.11
N THR A 56 3.40 -6.22 -4.68
CA THR A 56 3.73 -7.59 -4.24
C THR A 56 4.16 -7.62 -2.78
N ALA A 57 4.73 -6.55 -2.25
CA ALA A 57 5.18 -6.45 -0.86
C ALA A 57 5.16 -5.01 -0.37
N LEU A 58 4.87 -4.83 0.92
CA LEU A 58 4.95 -3.53 1.58
C LEU A 58 5.76 -3.67 2.87
N HIS A 59 6.71 -2.77 3.10
CA HIS A 59 7.53 -2.72 4.30
C HIS A 59 7.59 -1.31 4.88
N HIS A 60 7.04 -1.12 6.08
CA HIS A 60 7.14 0.14 6.82
C HIS A 60 8.40 0.15 7.68
N PHE A 61 9.14 1.26 7.63
CA PHE A 61 10.32 1.46 8.47
C PHE A 61 10.49 2.93 8.86
N VAL A 62 11.30 3.16 9.87
CA VAL A 62 11.66 4.50 10.35
C VAL A 62 13.17 4.62 10.30
N ASN A 63 13.69 5.70 9.73
CA ASN A 63 15.14 5.92 9.70
C ASN A 63 15.67 6.46 11.04
N ALA A 64 17.00 6.59 11.16
CA ALA A 64 17.64 7.10 12.37
C ALA A 64 17.24 8.55 12.72
N SER A 65 16.76 9.34 11.75
CA SER A 65 16.24 10.69 11.94
C SER A 65 14.75 10.74 12.31
N GLY A 66 14.10 9.59 12.51
CA GLY A 66 12.68 9.51 12.85
C GLY A 66 11.71 9.69 11.67
N ILE A 67 12.22 9.75 10.44
CA ILE A 67 11.41 9.86 9.23
C ILE A 67 10.79 8.51 8.91
N LYS A 68 9.48 8.52 8.70
CA LYS A 68 8.69 7.34 8.35
C LYS A 68 8.71 7.12 6.84
N TYR A 69 8.90 5.86 6.48
CA TYR A 69 8.89 5.40 5.10
C TYR A 69 8.00 4.18 4.94
N ALA A 70 7.42 4.02 3.76
CA ALA A 70 6.84 2.76 3.31
C ALA A 70 7.53 2.35 2.00
N ALA A 71 8.32 1.29 2.02
CA ALA A 71 8.80 0.66 0.80
C ALA A 71 7.68 -0.21 0.21
N ILE A 72 7.46 -0.06 -1.09
CA ILE A 72 6.40 -0.71 -1.83
C ILE A 72 7.06 -1.41 -3.02
N GLY A 73 7.20 -2.73 -2.91
CA GLY A 73 7.69 -3.57 -3.99
C GLY A 73 6.55 -3.86 -4.96
N THR A 74 6.75 -3.56 -6.24
CA THR A 74 5.83 -3.97 -7.31
C THR A 74 6.52 -4.98 -8.23
N ASN A 75 5.77 -5.55 -9.16
CA ASN A 75 6.35 -6.42 -10.19
C ASN A 75 7.19 -5.67 -11.25
N ARG A 76 7.27 -4.34 -11.20
CA ARG A 76 8.00 -3.51 -12.18
C ARG A 76 9.02 -2.57 -11.55
N PHE A 77 8.61 -1.90 -10.47
CA PHE A 77 9.39 -0.87 -9.78
C PHE A 77 9.39 -1.09 -8.27
N LEU A 78 10.40 -0.52 -7.61
CA LEU A 78 10.47 -0.38 -6.15
C LEU A 78 10.22 1.08 -5.79
N TYR A 79 9.13 1.33 -5.06
CA TYR A 79 8.79 2.68 -4.60
C TYR A 79 9.08 2.87 -3.12
N VAL A 80 9.33 4.11 -2.72
CA VAL A 80 9.31 4.55 -1.32
C VAL A 80 8.32 5.70 -1.18
N TYR A 81 7.39 5.56 -0.24
CA TYR A 81 6.49 6.62 0.18
C TYR A 81 7.08 7.37 1.37
N SER A 82 7.19 8.69 1.26
CA SER A 82 7.53 9.59 2.37
C SER A 82 7.05 11.00 2.12
N GLY A 83 6.64 11.72 3.18
CA GLY A 83 6.25 13.12 3.08
C GLY A 83 5.06 13.39 2.15
N GLY A 84 4.18 12.40 1.92
CA GLY A 84 3.02 12.55 1.02
C GLY A 84 3.26 12.17 -0.44
N ALA A 85 4.49 11.81 -0.82
CA ALA A 85 4.86 11.50 -2.19
C ALA A 85 5.47 10.11 -2.34
N PHE A 86 5.40 9.56 -3.55
CA PHE A 86 6.04 8.31 -3.94
C PHE A 86 7.27 8.59 -4.79
N TYR A 87 8.38 7.95 -4.45
CA TYR A 87 9.65 8.05 -5.16
C TYR A 87 10.02 6.69 -5.73
N ASP A 88 10.41 6.64 -7.01
CA ASP A 88 10.99 5.44 -7.60
C ASP A 88 12.45 5.30 -7.15
N ILE A 89 12.74 4.20 -6.47
CA ILE A 89 14.08 3.83 -6.00
C ILE A 89 14.54 2.50 -6.61
N THR A 90 13.96 2.11 -7.74
CA THR A 90 14.34 0.89 -8.46
C THR A 90 15.84 0.95 -8.76
N PRO A 91 16.64 -0.02 -8.29
CA PRO A 91 18.08 -0.01 -8.52
C PRO A 91 18.40 0.04 -10.01
N LEU A 92 19.20 1.03 -10.41
CA LEU A 92 19.71 1.12 -11.77
C LEU A 92 20.80 0.06 -11.97
N LYS A 93 20.58 -0.87 -12.91
CA LYS A 93 21.55 -1.93 -13.24
C LYS A 93 22.83 -1.36 -13.84
N SER A 94 22.69 -0.42 -14.77
CA SER A 94 23.81 0.27 -15.43
C SER A 94 23.34 1.62 -15.98
N THR A 95 24.31 2.51 -16.22
CA THR A 95 24.08 3.75 -16.97
C THR A 95 25.01 3.75 -18.17
N SER A 96 24.50 4.21 -19.32
CA SER A 96 25.29 4.38 -20.53
C SER A 96 25.15 5.82 -21.00
N THR A 97 26.28 6.47 -21.28
CA THR A 97 26.28 7.81 -21.86
C THR A 97 26.23 7.65 -23.38
N LEU A 98 25.16 8.15 -23.98
CA LEU A 98 24.96 8.13 -25.43
C LEU A 98 25.41 9.47 -26.02
N THR A 99 26.30 9.43 -27.00
CA THR A 99 26.73 10.63 -27.75
C THR A 99 26.27 10.48 -29.19
N SER A 100 25.49 11.43 -29.70
CA SER A 100 24.96 11.42 -31.09
C SER A 100 24.35 10.06 -31.52
N ALA A 101 23.66 9.39 -30.60
CA ALA A 101 23.22 7.99 -30.79
C ALA A 101 21.91 7.83 -31.56
N PHE A 102 21.21 8.93 -31.86
CA PHE A 102 19.94 8.91 -32.56
C PHE A 102 20.16 9.07 -34.05
N THR A 103 19.63 8.15 -34.85
CA THR A 103 19.57 8.28 -36.31
C THR A 103 18.12 8.22 -36.77
N THR A 104 17.74 9.13 -37.65
CA THR A 104 16.40 9.23 -38.23
C THR A 104 16.48 9.40 -39.74
N THR A 105 15.45 8.95 -40.44
CA THR A 105 15.29 9.12 -41.88
C THR A 105 14.04 9.94 -42.15
N ASN A 106 14.12 10.95 -43.01
CA ASN A 106 12.97 11.80 -43.33
C ASN A 106 11.88 10.95 -44.02
N GLY A 107 10.65 11.06 -43.51
CA GLY A 107 9.50 10.29 -43.99
C GLY A 107 9.34 8.91 -43.37
N ASP A 108 10.24 8.49 -42.46
CA ASP A 108 10.14 7.25 -41.69
C ASP A 108 9.75 7.57 -40.23
N ALA A 109 8.88 6.75 -39.64
CA ALA A 109 8.46 6.86 -38.24
C ALA A 109 9.45 6.16 -37.28
N THR A 110 10.47 5.49 -37.81
CA THR A 110 11.45 4.74 -37.03
C THR A 110 12.61 5.63 -36.57
N VAL A 111 12.92 5.57 -35.28
CA VAL A 111 14.13 6.16 -34.68
C VAL A 111 15.02 5.03 -34.21
N THR A 112 16.27 5.00 -34.69
CA THR A 112 17.27 4.02 -34.23
C THR A 112 18.17 4.65 -33.19
N ILE A 113 18.42 3.90 -32.11
CA ILE A 113 19.32 4.28 -31.02
C ILE A 113 20.48 3.29 -30.99
N THR A 114 21.70 3.77 -31.24
CA THR A 114 22.90 2.93 -31.24
C THR A 114 23.62 2.99 -29.89
N PHE A 115 23.89 1.82 -29.31
CA PHE A 115 24.68 1.67 -28.09
C PHE A 115 26.11 1.25 -28.42
N ALA A 116 27.09 1.75 -27.65
CA ALA A 116 28.50 1.38 -27.82
C ALA A 116 28.84 -0.04 -27.31
N SER A 117 27.93 -0.64 -26.54
CA SER A 117 28.01 -2.00 -26.01
C SER A 117 26.62 -2.62 -25.96
N ASP A 118 26.54 -3.92 -25.65
CA ASP A 118 25.27 -4.63 -25.53
C ASP A 118 24.27 -3.93 -24.61
N HIS A 119 23.03 -3.84 -25.07
CA HIS A 119 21.91 -3.27 -24.33
C HIS A 119 21.54 -4.20 -23.18
N ASN A 120 21.66 -3.71 -21.94
CA ASN A 120 21.59 -4.51 -20.72
C ASN A 120 20.34 -4.28 -19.89
#